data_AF-Q9S9E1-F1
#
_entry.id   AF-Q9S9E1-F1
#
_cell.length_a   1.000
_cell.length_b   1.000
_cell.length_c   1.000
_cell.angle_alpha   90.00
_cell.angle_beta   90.00
_cell.angle_gamma   90.00
#
_symmetry.space_group_name_H-M   'P 1'
#
loop_
_entity.id
_entity.type
_entity.pdbx_description
1 polymer ?
#
loop_
_entity_poly.entity_id
_entity_poly.type
_entity_poly.pdbx_seq_one_letter_code
_entity_poly.pdbx_strand_id
1 'polypeptide(L)'
;SAVGLDFVLVPVQPESKGDTVTVEFDTFLSRISIDVNNNDIKSVPWDVHDYDGQNAEVRITYNSSTKVFAVSLLNPSTGKSNDVSTTVELEKEVYDWVRVGFSATSGAYQWSYETHDVLSWSFSSKFINHKDQKSER
;
A
#
# COMPACT_ATOMS: atom_id res chain seq x y z
N SER A 1 0.60 -5.63 17.05
CA SER A 1 1.85 -5.08 16.53
C SER A 1 2.12 -5.78 15.23
N ALA A 2 2.03 -5.05 14.13
CA ALA A 2 2.49 -5.51 12.83
C ALA A 2 4.03 -5.56 12.87
N VAL A 3 4.62 -6.53 12.17
CA VAL A 3 6.03 -6.53 11.79
C VAL A 3 6.03 -6.47 10.27
N GLY A 4 6.82 -5.58 9.69
CA GLY A 4 6.86 -5.41 8.24
C GLY A 4 7.04 -3.97 7.78
N LEU A 5 6.86 -3.79 6.47
CA LEU A 5 7.00 -2.53 5.75
C LEU A 5 5.68 -2.17 5.09
N ASP A 6 5.24 -0.94 5.29
CA ASP A 6 3.97 -0.44 4.77
C ASP A 6 4.19 0.73 3.82
N PHE A 7 3.35 0.85 2.80
CA PHE A 7 3.20 2.07 2.01
C PHE A 7 2.04 2.90 2.55
N VAL A 8 2.25 4.18 2.80
CA VAL A 8 1.29 5.03 3.51
C VAL A 8 0.93 6.30 2.74
N LEU A 9 -0.36 6.65 2.78
CA LEU A 9 -0.91 7.95 2.44
C LEU A 9 -1.36 8.63 3.73
N VAL A 10 -0.52 9.52 4.28
CA VAL A 10 -0.76 10.17 5.58
C VAL A 10 -1.21 11.61 5.38
N PRO A 11 -2.30 12.09 6.02
CA PRO A 11 -2.71 13.48 5.97
C PRO A 11 -1.60 14.47 6.35
N VAL A 12 -1.53 15.60 5.66
CA VAL A 12 -0.59 16.68 6.01
C VAL A 12 -1.01 17.39 7.31
N GLN A 13 -2.31 17.41 7.62
CA GLN A 13 -2.87 18.11 8.77
C GLN A 13 -2.81 17.22 10.03
N PRO A 14 -2.20 17.70 11.14
CA PRO A 14 -1.89 16.85 12.30
C PRO A 14 -3.07 16.55 13.24
N GLU A 15 -4.28 17.05 12.97
CA GLU A 15 -5.35 17.11 13.99
C GLU A 15 -6.46 16.07 13.87
N SER A 16 -6.51 15.23 12.83
CA SER A 16 -7.39 14.07 12.83
C SER A 16 -6.60 12.78 13.03
N LYS A 17 -6.92 12.07 14.10
CA LYS A 17 -6.66 10.63 14.13
C LYS A 17 -7.65 9.98 13.17
N GLY A 18 -7.14 9.27 12.17
CA GLY A 18 -7.93 8.31 11.40
C GLY A 18 -8.37 8.78 10.02
N ASP A 19 -7.44 9.28 9.20
CA ASP A 19 -7.64 9.47 7.75
C ASP A 19 -6.39 8.98 6.97
N THR A 20 -5.83 7.84 7.37
CA THR A 20 -4.66 7.23 6.74
C THR A 20 -5.10 6.02 5.92
N VAL A 21 -4.58 5.94 4.69
CA VAL A 21 -4.68 4.72 3.88
C VAL A 21 -3.31 4.06 3.83
N THR A 22 -3.28 2.77 4.16
CA THR A 22 -2.06 1.99 4.28
C THR A 22 -2.17 0.73 3.42
N VAL A 23 -1.10 0.39 2.71
CA VAL A 23 -0.88 -0.95 2.18
C VAL A 23 0.13 -1.61 3.09
N GLU A 24 -0.31 -2.63 3.82
CA GLU A 24 0.50 -3.32 4.82
C GLU A 24 1.10 -4.59 4.22
N PHE A 25 2.42 -4.80 4.39
CA PHE A 25 3.07 -6.08 4.13
C PHE A 25 3.47 -6.70 5.48
N ASP A 26 2.48 -7.25 6.19
CA ASP A 26 2.66 -7.77 7.54
C ASP A 26 3.25 -9.19 7.49
N THR A 27 4.50 -9.30 7.91
CA THR A 27 5.25 -10.57 7.96
C THR A 27 4.83 -11.42 9.15
N PHE A 28 4.44 -10.79 10.27
CA PHE A 28 4.03 -11.49 11.48
C PHE A 28 2.66 -12.15 11.34
N LEU A 29 1.69 -11.45 10.76
CA LEU A 29 0.36 -11.98 10.44
C LEU A 29 0.32 -12.69 9.08
N SER A 30 1.42 -12.64 8.32
CA SER A 30 1.54 -13.24 6.99
C SER A 30 0.37 -12.85 6.08
N ARG A 31 0.11 -11.54 6.01
CA ARG A 31 -0.94 -10.94 5.18
C ARG A 31 -0.47 -9.69 4.45
N ILE A 32 -1.07 -9.45 3.29
CA ILE A 32 -1.02 -8.15 2.61
C ILE A 32 -2.39 -7.51 2.76
N SER A 33 -2.46 -6.32 3.36
CA SER A 33 -3.70 -5.60 3.64
C SER A 33 -3.79 -4.27 2.88
N ILE A 34 -5.01 -3.89 2.51
CA ILE A 34 -5.38 -2.50 2.26
C ILE A 34 -6.17 -2.05 3.49
N ASP A 35 -5.51 -1.27 4.35
CA ASP A 35 -6.07 -0.70 5.58
C ASP A 35 -6.49 0.74 5.32
N VAL A 36 -7.69 1.07 5.82
CA VAL A 36 -8.19 2.44 5.84
C VAL A 36 -8.59 2.73 7.28
N ASN A 37 -7.89 3.67 7.91
CA ASN A 37 -8.21 4.17 9.25
C ASN A 37 -8.15 3.09 10.36
N ASN A 38 -7.18 2.16 10.27
CA ASN A 38 -7.04 0.98 11.15
C ASN A 38 -8.20 -0.02 10.98
N ASN A 39 -8.78 -0.08 9.79
CA ASN A 39 -9.74 -1.08 9.38
C ASN A 39 -9.30 -1.72 8.05
N ASP A 40 -8.92 -2.99 8.12
CA ASP A 40 -8.57 -3.80 6.96
C ASP A 40 -9.78 -3.97 6.03
N ILE A 41 -9.83 -3.21 4.95
CA ILE A 41 -10.91 -3.28 3.96
C ILE A 41 -10.80 -4.57 3.15
N LYS A 42 -9.56 -4.99 2.86
CA LYS A 42 -9.26 -6.24 2.17
C LYS A 42 -7.88 -6.71 2.55
N SER A 43 -7.76 -8.01 2.81
CA SER A 43 -6.48 -8.67 2.97
C SER A 43 -6.44 -10.00 2.21
N VAL A 44 -5.23 -10.44 1.90
CA VAL A 44 -4.93 -11.77 1.35
C VAL A 44 -3.75 -12.36 2.13
N PRO A 45 -3.72 -13.69 2.33
CA PRO A 45 -2.52 -14.33 2.88
C PRO A 45 -1.36 -14.24 1.88
N TRP A 46 -0.13 -14.19 2.38
CA TRP A 46 1.09 -14.37 1.59
C TRP A 46 2.09 -15.22 2.38
N ASP A 47 2.98 -15.91 1.68
CA ASP A 47 4.10 -16.60 2.32
C ASP A 47 5.33 -15.68 2.29
N VAL A 48 5.78 -15.24 3.47
CA VAL A 48 6.95 -14.37 3.61
C VAL A 48 8.21 -15.04 3.05
N HIS A 49 8.32 -16.37 3.14
CA HIS A 49 9.49 -17.11 2.66
C HIS A 49 9.65 -17.07 1.13
N ASP A 50 8.57 -16.79 0.39
CA ASP A 50 8.66 -16.61 -1.06
C ASP A 50 9.45 -15.32 -1.41
N TYR A 51 9.68 -14.41 -0.46
CA TYR A 51 10.30 -13.09 -0.67
C TYR A 51 11.49 -12.79 0.25
N ASP A 52 11.62 -13.49 1.37
CA ASP A 52 12.68 -13.25 2.37
C ASP A 52 14.09 -13.28 1.75
N GLY A 53 14.90 -12.28 2.11
CA GLY A 53 16.26 -12.07 1.62
C GLY A 53 16.39 -11.78 0.12
N GLN A 54 15.29 -11.57 -0.62
CA GLN A 54 15.28 -11.34 -2.05
C GLN A 54 14.63 -10.00 -2.39
N ASN A 55 14.97 -9.45 -3.56
CA ASN A 55 14.27 -8.28 -4.07
C ASN A 55 12.83 -8.67 -4.42
N ALA A 56 11.87 -7.84 -4.01
CA ALA A 56 10.49 -7.93 -4.43
C ALA A 56 10.09 -6.64 -5.16
N GLU A 57 9.27 -6.78 -6.21
CA GLU A 57 8.70 -5.68 -6.95
C GLU A 57 7.26 -5.44 -6.48
N VAL A 58 6.97 -4.23 -6.05
CA VAL A 58 5.64 -3.81 -5.61
C VAL A 58 5.08 -2.78 -6.58
N ARG A 59 3.82 -2.98 -6.98
CA ARG A 59 3.07 -1.97 -7.73
C ARG A 59 1.75 -1.70 -7.03
N ILE A 60 1.56 -0.44 -6.64
CA ILE A 60 0.32 0.06 -6.04
C ILE A 60 -0.33 0.99 -7.04
N THR A 61 -1.61 0.78 -7.31
CA THR A 61 -2.38 1.59 -8.26
C THR A 61 -3.73 1.96 -7.69
N TYR A 62 -4.16 3.17 -8.01
CA TYR A 62 -5.51 3.64 -7.74
C TYR A 62 -6.10 4.24 -9.02
N ASN A 63 -7.27 3.74 -9.43
CA ASN A 63 -8.04 4.32 -10.51
C ASN A 63 -9.22 5.11 -9.92
N SER A 64 -9.18 6.44 -10.00
CA SER A 64 -10.23 7.29 -9.43
C SER A 64 -11.59 7.17 -10.12
N SER A 65 -11.63 6.79 -11.40
CA SER A 65 -12.90 6.61 -12.12
C SER A 65 -13.65 5.35 -11.68
N THR A 66 -12.93 4.27 -11.41
CA THR A 66 -13.52 3.00 -10.95
C THR A 66 -13.45 2.81 -9.44
N LYS A 67 -12.71 3.70 -8.75
CA LYS A 67 -12.37 3.62 -7.32
C LYS A 67 -11.61 2.34 -6.92
N VAL A 68 -11.01 1.65 -7.90
CA VAL A 68 -10.27 0.40 -7.66
C VAL A 68 -8.88 0.74 -7.14
N PHE A 69 -8.56 0.23 -5.95
CA PHE A 69 -7.24 0.22 -5.35
C PHE A 69 -6.68 -1.19 -5.47
N ALA A 70 -5.53 -1.33 -6.13
CA ALA A 70 -4.90 -2.61 -6.40
C ALA A 70 -3.41 -2.61 -6.06
N VAL A 71 -2.96 -3.70 -5.47
CA VAL A 71 -1.58 -3.96 -5.04
C VAL A 71 -1.15 -5.28 -5.68
N SER A 72 0.02 -5.27 -6.29
CA SER A 72 0.70 -6.49 -6.75
C SER A 72 2.09 -6.57 -6.15
N LEU A 73 2.44 -7.74 -5.63
CA LEU A 73 3.77 -8.11 -5.16
C LEU A 73 4.31 -9.22 -6.07
N LEU A 74 5.55 -9.07 -6.54
CA LEU A 74 6.21 -10.04 -7.41
C LEU A 74 7.63 -10.30 -6.92
N ASN A 75 8.02 -11.56 -6.78
CA ASN A 75 9.43 -11.94 -6.69
C ASN A 75 9.93 -12.20 -8.12
N PRO A 76 10.77 -11.33 -8.71
CA PRO A 76 11.27 -11.49 -10.07
C PRO A 76 12.19 -12.70 -10.23
N SER A 77 12.80 -13.20 -9.15
CA SER A 77 13.70 -14.36 -9.18
C SER A 77 12.94 -15.68 -9.32
N THR A 78 11.75 -15.78 -8.73
CA THR A 78 10.97 -17.03 -8.66
C THR A 78 9.66 -16.97 -9.46
N GLY A 79 9.20 -15.77 -9.84
CA GLY A 79 7.90 -15.55 -10.46
C GLY A 79 6.71 -15.67 -9.51
N LYS A 80 6.95 -15.85 -8.21
CA LYS A 80 5.90 -15.85 -7.19
C LYS A 80 5.25 -14.47 -7.11
N SER A 81 3.92 -14.45 -7.04
CA SER A 81 3.15 -13.21 -6.94
C SER A 81 2.00 -13.33 -5.96
N ASN A 82 1.66 -12.21 -5.33
CA ASN A 82 0.47 -12.05 -4.50
C ASN A 82 -0.19 -10.72 -4.87
N ASP A 83 -1.49 -10.76 -5.15
CA ASP A 83 -2.27 -9.61 -5.55
C ASP A 83 -3.45 -9.39 -4.58
N VAL A 84 -3.71 -8.13 -4.26
CA VAL A 84 -4.92 -7.72 -3.53
C VAL A 84 -5.55 -6.52 -4.22
N SER A 85 -6.88 -6.53 -4.34
CA SER A 85 -7.62 -5.38 -4.86
C SER A 85 -8.96 -5.24 -4.14
N THR A 86 -9.38 -3.99 -4.01
CA THR A 86 -10.69 -3.62 -3.46
C THR A 86 -11.12 -2.27 -3.99
N THR A 87 -12.35 -1.89 -3.71
CA THR A 87 -12.86 -0.54 -4.01
C THR A 87 -12.67 0.34 -2.78
N VAL A 88 -12.03 1.50 -2.95
CA VAL A 88 -11.80 2.49 -1.88
C VAL A 88 -12.18 3.88 -2.38
N GLU A 89 -13.02 4.58 -1.61
CA GLU A 89 -13.43 5.96 -1.92
C GLU A 89 -12.44 6.96 -1.30
N LEU A 90 -11.22 7.08 -1.88
CA LEU A 90 -10.19 7.98 -1.33
C LEU A 90 -10.69 9.42 -1.12
N GLU A 91 -11.58 9.92 -1.98
CA GLU A 91 -12.19 11.27 -1.84
C GLU A 91 -12.96 11.49 -0.53
N LYS A 92 -13.36 10.41 0.17
CA LYS A 92 -14.02 10.46 1.47
C LYS A 92 -13.09 10.07 2.62
N GLU A 93 -12.10 9.24 2.33
CA GLU A 93 -11.25 8.58 3.34
C GLU A 93 -9.91 9.29 3.57
N VAL A 94 -9.47 10.16 2.65
CA VAL A 94 -8.23 10.95 2.79
C VAL A 94 -8.47 12.43 2.52
N TYR A 95 -7.75 13.28 3.25
CA TYR A 95 -7.73 14.73 3.00
C TYR A 95 -7.17 15.08 1.62
N ASP A 96 -7.53 16.28 1.15
CA ASP A 96 -7.04 16.89 -0.10
C ASP A 96 -5.52 16.80 -0.31
N TRP A 97 -4.76 16.80 0.78
CA TRP A 97 -3.30 16.75 0.77
C TRP A 97 -2.77 15.66 1.69
N VAL A 98 -2.04 14.72 1.08
CA VAL A 98 -1.36 13.63 1.77
C VAL A 98 0.14 13.66 1.51
N ARG A 99 0.90 13.13 2.47
CA ARG A 99 2.29 12.72 2.32
C ARG A 99 2.29 11.27 1.89
N VAL A 100 3.10 10.97 0.88
CA VAL A 100 3.31 9.61 0.38
C VAL A 100 4.66 9.12 0.89
N GLY A 101 4.72 7.87 1.32
CA GLY A 101 5.97 7.32 1.83
C GLY A 101 5.83 5.91 2.37
N PHE A 102 6.78 5.53 3.22
CA PHE A 102 6.86 4.22 3.83
C PHE A 102 6.87 4.33 5.36
N SER A 103 6.32 3.32 6.02
CA SER A 103 6.39 3.12 7.47
C SER A 103 6.87 1.70 7.72
N ALA A 104 7.88 1.51 8.57
CA ALA A 104 8.40 0.18 8.88
C ALA A 104 8.29 -0.06 10.39
N THR A 105 7.84 -1.25 10.77
CA THR A 105 7.67 -1.65 12.17
C THR A 105 8.45 -2.92 12.44
N SER A 106 9.38 -2.87 13.39
CA SER A 106 10.06 -4.06 13.90
C SER A 106 9.32 -4.61 15.12
N GLY A 107 9.30 -5.94 15.26
CA GLY A 107 8.67 -6.62 16.39
C GLY A 107 9.54 -6.63 17.65
N ALA A 108 9.00 -7.26 18.71
CA ALA A 108 9.74 -7.51 19.95
C ALA A 108 10.33 -8.94 19.99
N TYR A 109 11.34 -9.15 20.84
CA TYR A 109 11.96 -10.45 21.08
C TYR A 109 12.50 -11.11 19.78
N GLN A 110 12.03 -12.31 19.46
CA GLN A 110 12.42 -13.05 18.26
C GLN A 110 12.08 -12.35 16.94
N TRP A 111 11.21 -11.32 16.96
CA TRP A 111 10.79 -10.55 15.78
C TRP A 111 11.50 -9.20 15.66
N SER A 112 12.55 -8.97 16.45
CA SER A 112 13.28 -7.69 16.46
C SER A 112 14.39 -7.57 15.40
N TYR A 113 14.62 -8.64 14.63
CA TYR A 113 15.75 -8.74 13.71
C TYR A 113 15.39 -8.49 12.23
N GLU A 114 14.11 -8.27 11.92
CA GLU A 114 13.67 -7.95 10.57
C GLU A 114 14.18 -6.56 10.13
N THR A 115 14.75 -6.49 8.93
CA THR A 115 15.24 -5.27 8.29
C THR A 115 14.44 -4.99 7.02
N HIS A 116 14.29 -3.71 6.68
CA HIS A 116 13.47 -3.27 5.55
C HIS A 116 14.28 -2.32 4.66
N ASP A 117 14.46 -2.71 3.40
CA ASP A 117 15.23 -1.94 2.41
C ASP A 117 14.36 -1.61 1.19
N VAL A 118 14.24 -0.31 0.88
CA VAL A 118 13.62 0.17 -0.36
C VAL A 118 14.71 0.61 -1.32
N LEU A 119 15.03 -0.25 -2.29
CA LEU A 119 16.14 -0.01 -3.23
C LEU A 119 15.81 1.05 -4.30
N SER A 120 14.54 1.16 -4.69
CA SER A 120 14.08 2.14 -5.66
C SER A 120 12.58 2.41 -5.48
N TRP A 121 12.14 3.60 -5.85
CA TRP A 121 10.73 3.99 -5.84
C TRP A 121 10.44 5.05 -6.92
N SER A 122 9.32 4.89 -7.61
CA SER A 122 8.71 5.91 -8.46
C SER A 122 7.25 6.14 -8.06
N PHE A 123 6.81 7.40 -8.06
CA PHE A 123 5.43 7.77 -7.77
C PHE A 123 4.90 8.70 -8.86
N SER A 124 3.62 8.54 -9.22
CA SER A 124 2.92 9.42 -10.15
C SER A 124 1.45 9.54 -9.75
N SER A 125 0.92 10.76 -9.76
CA SER A 125 -0.49 11.06 -9.60
C SER A 125 -0.99 11.89 -10.78
N LYS A 126 -2.27 11.74 -11.12
CA LYS A 126 -2.91 12.50 -12.21
C LYS A 126 -4.36 12.79 -11.87
N PHE A 127 -4.75 14.06 -12.02
CA PHE A 127 -6.16 14.45 -12.01
C PHE A 127 -6.79 14.16 -13.37
N ILE A 128 -7.99 13.57 -13.37
CA ILE A 128 -8.79 13.42 -14.58
C ILE A 128 -9.56 14.72 -14.77
N ASN A 129 -9.12 15.58 -15.69
CA ASN A 129 -9.86 16.77 -16.03
C ASN A 129 -11.09 16.37 -16.86
N HIS A 130 -12.30 16.68 -16.36
CA HIS A 130 -13.55 16.44 -17.10
C HIS A 130 -13.66 17.16 -18.46
N LYS A 131 -12.73 18.07 -18.79
CA LYS A 131 -12.63 18.72 -20.11
C LYS A 131 -11.95 17.86 -21.17
N ASP A 132 -11.12 16.89 -20.77
CA ASP A 132 -10.38 16.02 -21.70
C ASP A 132 -11.28 14.96 -22.37
N GLN A 133 -12.51 14.78 -21.88
CA GLN A 133 -13.52 13.91 -22.51
C GLN A 133 -14.38 14.63 -23.57
N LYS A 134 -14.25 15.95 -23.74
CA LYS A 134 -15.08 16.73 -24.68
C LYS A 134 -14.37 17.06 -25.99
N SER A 135 -13.08 16.73 -26.17
CA SER A 135 -12.37 16.91 -27.45
C SER A 135 -12.40 15.66 -28.35
N GLU A 136 -13.05 14.59 -27.94
CA GLU A 136 -13.21 13.35 -28.73
C GLU A 136 -14.69 13.06 -29.10
N ARG A 137 -15.55 14.09 -29.11
CA ARG A 137 -16.91 13.99 -29.66
C ARG A 137 -17.18 15.04 -30.72
#